data_AF-S0KR27-F1
#
_entry.id   AF-S0KR27-F1
#
_cell.length_a   1.000
_cell.length_b   1.000
_cell.length_c   1.000
_cell.angle_alpha   90.00
_cell.angle_beta   90.00
_cell.angle_gamma   90.00
#
_symmetry.space_group_name_H-M   'P 1'
#
loop_
_entity.id
_entity.type
_entity.pdbx_description
1 polymer ?
#
loop_
_entity_poly.entity_id
_entity_poly.type
_entity_poly.pdbx_seq_one_letter_code
_entity_poly.pdbx_strand_id
1 'polypeptide(L)'
;MQYSVYRFISEDLNMTVNAFAKATFTKQSRLSMWKTREKTVGELPIQLLVDLVAESGLSYDDLLHKLMQYEIDYETEKAGIDLNG
;
A
#
# COMPACT_ATOMS: atom_id res chain seq x y z
N MET A 1 5.28 12.25 -1.51
CA MET A 1 4.66 11.09 -2.17
C MET A 1 4.65 9.93 -1.20
N GLN A 2 3.54 9.20 -1.13
CA GLN A 2 3.37 8.07 -0.24
C GLN A 2 3.46 6.79 -1.06
N TYR A 3 4.14 5.77 -0.53
CA TYR A 3 4.29 4.49 -1.22
C TYR A 3 2.99 3.66 -1.16
N SER A 4 2.84 2.72 -2.08
CA SER A 4 1.59 2.00 -2.40
C SER A 4 0.79 1.52 -1.18
N VAL A 5 1.42 0.80 -0.24
CA VAL A 5 0.75 0.29 0.97
C VAL A 5 0.27 1.42 1.89
N TYR A 6 1.10 2.46 2.07
CA TYR A 6 0.72 3.56 2.95
C TYR A 6 -0.46 4.34 2.36
N ARG A 7 -0.38 4.62 1.05
CA ARG A 7 -1.42 5.33 0.31
C ARG A 7 -2.74 4.57 0.38
N PHE A 8 -2.72 3.26 0.16
CA PHE A 8 -3.91 2.41 0.27
C PHE A 8 -4.55 2.47 1.66
N ILE A 9 -3.75 2.36 2.73
CA ILE A 9 -4.27 2.42 4.10
C ILE A 9 -4.91 3.80 4.40
N SER A 10 -4.31 4.88 3.91
CA SER A 10 -4.83 6.22 4.18
C SER A 10 -6.00 6.65 3.28
N GLU A 11 -5.96 6.29 2.00
CA GLU A 11 -6.91 6.77 0.99
C GLU A 11 -8.08 5.81 0.81
N ASP A 12 -7.84 4.49 0.75
CA ASP A 12 -8.89 3.50 0.52
C ASP A 12 -9.51 2.98 1.81
N LEU A 13 -8.68 2.65 2.79
CA LEU A 13 -9.15 2.19 4.09
C LEU A 13 -9.56 3.34 5.02
N ASN A 14 -9.26 4.59 4.63
CA ASN A 14 -9.54 5.81 5.37
C ASN A 14 -9.12 5.73 6.86
N MET A 15 -7.95 5.13 7.12
CA MET A 15 -7.46 4.92 8.47
C MET A 15 -5.97 5.20 8.61
N THR A 16 -5.50 5.32 9.85
CA THR A 16 -4.06 5.47 10.10
C THR A 16 -3.36 4.11 10.08
N VAL A 17 -2.07 4.07 9.75
CA VAL A 17 -1.25 2.85 9.87
C VAL A 17 -1.29 2.26 11.28
N ASN A 18 -1.46 3.09 12.31
CA ASN A 18 -1.61 2.60 13.69
C ASN A 18 -2.96 1.88 13.88
N ALA A 19 -4.04 2.44 13.35
CA ALA A 19 -5.34 1.79 13.36
C ALA A 19 -5.31 0.44 12.60
N PHE A 20 -4.72 0.43 11.41
CA PHE A 20 -4.52 -0.81 10.63
C PHE A 20 -3.68 -1.85 11.40
N ALA A 21 -2.54 -1.43 11.98
CA ALA A 21 -1.68 -2.30 12.79
C ALA A 21 -2.43 -2.95 13.96
N LYS A 22 -3.33 -2.20 14.60
CA LYS A 22 -4.16 -2.71 15.70
C LYS A 22 -5.24 -3.67 15.20
N ALA A 23 -5.89 -3.36 14.08
CA ALA A 23 -6.94 -4.20 13.49
C ALA A 23 -6.41 -5.58 13.09
N THR A 24 -5.21 -5.61 12.49
CA THR A 24 -4.62 -6.83 11.92
C THR A 24 -3.63 -7.54 12.86
N PHE A 25 -3.50 -7.06 14.10
CA PHE A 25 -2.49 -7.51 15.06
C PHE A 25 -1.05 -7.48 14.52
N THR A 26 -0.80 -6.67 13.49
CA THR A 26 0.52 -6.51 12.88
C THR A 26 1.36 -5.50 13.65
N LYS A 27 2.62 -5.85 13.95
CA LYS A 27 3.56 -4.92 14.59
C LYS A 27 3.77 -3.68 13.71
N GLN A 28 3.52 -2.50 14.27
CA GLN A 28 3.67 -1.22 13.57
C GLN A 28 5.08 -1.02 12.95
N SER A 29 6.12 -1.57 13.57
CA SER A 29 7.50 -1.51 13.05
C SER A 29 7.66 -2.22 11.69
N ARG A 30 6.83 -3.23 11.41
CA ARG A 30 6.77 -3.88 10.09
C ARG A 30 6.11 -2.98 9.05
N LEU A 31 5.14 -2.17 9.47
CA LEU A 31 4.40 -1.25 8.60
C LEU A 31 5.16 0.04 8.32
N SER A 32 5.95 0.53 9.29
CA SER A 32 6.82 1.69 9.08
C SER A 32 7.87 1.47 8.00
N MET A 33 8.31 0.22 7.81
CA MET A 33 9.22 -0.13 6.71
C MET A 33 8.58 0.08 5.33
N TRP A 34 7.25 0.02 5.20
CA TRP A 34 6.54 0.23 3.92
C TRP A 34 6.17 1.70 3.67
N LYS A 35 6.39 2.58 4.65
CA LYS A 35 6.23 4.04 4.46
C LYS A 35 7.31 4.65 3.57
N THR A 36 8.48 4.00 3.48
CA THR A 36 9.70 4.60 2.93
C THR A 36 10.47 3.67 2.00
N ARG A 37 9.94 2.48 1.65
CA ARG A 37 10.75 1.47 0.95
C ARG A 37 10.61 1.48 -0.56
N GLU A 38 11.79 1.38 -1.17
CA GLU A 38 12.13 1.04 -2.55
C GLU A 38 11.80 -0.42 -2.94
N LYS A 39 10.81 -1.07 -2.30
CA LYS A 39 10.46 -2.47 -2.59
C LYS A 39 9.16 -2.55 -3.36
N THR A 40 9.18 -3.28 -4.46
CA THR A 40 8.02 -3.39 -5.35
C THR A 40 6.86 -4.12 -4.68
N VAL A 41 5.63 -3.91 -5.15
CA VAL A 41 4.43 -4.64 -4.72
C VAL A 41 4.63 -6.16 -4.77
N GLY A 42 5.39 -6.65 -5.75
CA GLY A 42 5.73 -8.08 -5.87
C GLY A 42 6.61 -8.63 -4.74
N GLU A 43 7.24 -7.78 -3.93
CA GLU A 43 8.05 -8.17 -2.77
C GLU A 43 7.30 -8.05 -1.44
N LEU A 44 6.01 -7.71 -1.47
CA LEU A 44 5.20 -7.60 -0.25
C LEU A 44 5.01 -8.98 0.40
N PRO A 45 5.13 -9.08 1.74
CA PRO A 45 4.85 -10.32 2.44
C PRO A 45 3.41 -10.75 2.21
N ILE A 46 3.20 -12.04 1.90
CA ILE A 46 1.86 -12.62 1.69
C ILE A 46 0.92 -12.29 2.86
N GLN A 47 1.41 -12.34 4.11
CA GLN A 47 0.59 -12.01 5.27
C GLN A 47 0.05 -10.56 5.23
N LEU A 48 0.84 -9.61 4.76
CA LEU A 48 0.39 -8.22 4.64
C LEU A 48 -0.69 -8.08 3.56
N LEU A 49 -0.57 -8.82 2.46
CA LEU A 49 -1.58 -8.84 1.41
C LEU A 49 -2.90 -9.45 1.92
N VAL A 50 -2.82 -10.53 2.69
CA VAL A 50 -3.98 -11.14 3.36
C VAL A 50 -4.66 -10.15 4.32
N ASP A 51 -3.87 -9.46 5.14
CA ASP A 51 -4.37 -8.44 6.07
C ASP A 51 -5.07 -7.28 5.34
N LEU A 52 -4.50 -6.81 4.23
CA LEU A 52 -5.09 -5.76 3.39
C LEU A 52 -6.38 -6.22 2.70
N VAL A 53 -6.44 -7.46 2.23
CA VAL A 53 -7.69 -8.07 1.69
C VAL A 53 -8.76 -8.11 2.78
N ALA A 54 -8.41 -8.60 3.97
CA ALA A 54 -9.36 -8.74 5.07
C ALA A 54 -9.95 -7.39 5.50
N GLU A 55 -9.12 -6.34 5.61
CA GLU A 55 -9.58 -5.02 6.03
C GLU A 55 -10.31 -4.24 4.92
N SER A 56 -9.95 -4.46 3.66
CA SER A 56 -10.57 -3.75 2.53
C SER A 56 -11.85 -4.40 2.02
N GLY A 57 -12.03 -5.71 2.23
CA GLY A 57 -13.07 -6.50 1.60
C GLY A 57 -12.90 -6.67 0.08
N LEU A 58 -11.77 -6.22 -0.49
CA LEU A 58 -11.45 -6.42 -1.90
C LEU A 58 -11.07 -7.87 -2.18
N SER A 59 -11.22 -8.29 -3.43
CA SER A 59 -10.55 -9.52 -3.88
C SER A 59 -9.04 -9.32 -3.86
N TYR A 60 -8.30 -10.43 -3.79
CA TYR A 60 -6.84 -10.39 -3.82
C TYR A 60 -6.30 -9.75 -5.11
N ASP A 61 -6.95 -10.03 -6.25
CA ASP A 61 -6.57 -9.47 -7.54
C ASP A 61 -6.85 -7.96 -7.64
N ASP A 62 -7.99 -7.51 -7.12
CA ASP A 62 -8.32 -6.06 -7.09
C ASP A 62 -7.36 -5.29 -6.19
N LEU A 63 -6.99 -5.86 -5.04
CA LEU A 63 -5.99 -5.29 -4.16
C LEU A 63 -4.64 -5.17 -4.88
N LEU A 64 -4.17 -6.24 -5.52
CA LEU A 64 -2.90 -6.22 -6.24
C LEU A 64 -2.89 -5.18 -7.35
N HIS A 65 -3.94 -5.11 -8.17
CA HIS A 65 -4.05 -4.10 -9.22
C HIS A 65 -3.97 -2.68 -8.65
N LYS A 66 -4.67 -2.40 -7.55
CA LYS A 66 -4.60 -1.08 -6.88
C LYS A 66 -3.20 -0.75 -6.38
N LEU A 67 -2.56 -1.68 -5.68
CA LEU A 67 -1.22 -1.45 -5.14
C LEU A 67 -0.21 -1.22 -6.27
N MET A 68 -0.31 -1.97 -7.37
CA MET A 68 0.53 -1.77 -8.56
C MET A 68 0.28 -0.42 -9.23
N GLN A 69 -0.98 0.02 -9.32
CA GLN A 69 -1.29 1.35 -9.86
C GLN A 69 -0.63 2.45 -9.00
N TYR A 70 -0.70 2.35 -7.67
CA TYR A 70 -0.03 3.32 -6.80
C TYR A 70 1.49 3.31 -6.92
N GLU A 71 2.09 2.16 -7.22
CA GLU A 71 3.52 2.08 -7.52
C GLU A 71 3.87 2.77 -8.83
N ILE A 72 3.06 2.58 -9.88
CA ILE A 72 3.21 3.26 -11.17
C ILE A 72 3.07 4.77 -11.02
N ASP A 73 2.03 5.23 -10.31
CA ASP A 73 1.80 6.65 -10.03
C ASP A 73 3.02 7.25 -9.32
N TYR A 74 3.53 6.55 -8.29
CA TYR A 74 4.69 6.99 -7.53
C TYR A 74 5.95 7.10 -8.38
N GLU A 75 6.28 6.09 -9.20
CA GLU A 75 7.48 6.18 -10.04
C GLU A 75 7.35 7.23 -11.15
N THR A 76 6.14 7.44 -11.66
CA THR A 76 5.86 8.46 -12.68
C THR A 76 6.00 9.87 -12.13
N GLU A 77 5.34 10.17 -11.02
CA GLU A 77 5.42 11.47 -10.34
C GLU A 77 6.87 11.77 -9.92
N LYS A 78 7.62 10.75 -9.48
CA LYS A 78 9.03 10.86 -9.07
C LYS A 78 9.94 11.16 -10.26
N ALA A 79 9.63 10.61 -11.43
CA ALA A 79 10.35 10.90 -12.68
C ALA A 79 10.03 12.30 -13.24
N GLY A 80 9.08 13.05 -12.65
CA GLY A 80 8.62 14.34 -13.17
C GLY A 80 7.89 14.22 -14.50
N ILE A 81 7.40 13.02 -14.83
CA ILE A 81 6.62 12.76 -16.03
C ILE A 81 5.16 13.11 -15.69
N ASP A 82 4.63 14.16 -16.32
CA ASP A 82 3.20 14.45 -16.26
C ASP A 82 2.46 13.45 -17.17
N LEU A 83 1.64 12.59 -16.59
CA LEU A 83 0.78 11.66 -17.34
C LEU A 83 -0.47 12.34 -17.92
N ASN A 84 -0.64 13.64 -17.69
CA ASN A 84 -1.75 14.43 -18.25
C ASN A 84 -1.34 15.28 -19.47
N GLY A 85 -0.37 14.79 -20.27
CA GLY A 85 0.00 15.35 -21.56
C GLY A 85 -0.95 14.96 -22.69
#